data_AF-A0A3R6S092-F1
#
_entry.id   AF-A0A3R6S092-F1
#
_cell.length_a   1.000
_cell.length_b   1.000
_cell.length_c   1.000
_cell.angle_alpha   90.00
_cell.angle_beta   90.00
_cell.angle_gamma   90.00
#
_symmetry.space_group_name_H-M   'P 1'
#
loop_
_entity.id
_entity.type
_entity.pdbx_description
1 polymer ?
#
loop_
_entity_poly.entity_id
_entity_poly.type
_entity_poly.pdbx_seq_one_letter_code
_entity_poly.pdbx_strand_id
1 'polypeptide(L)'
;MVTMRFSLAGVASREAETGSWIRTIVDCLGIRMFSKMNPSVSTSSVGWDTTKQKEIQDLHHYAVRNLIPKAGVYQMELLESLAQSASIYSPEEVESLYNETSKKIEEISSHISGVLVSARELCKSGHQNWESVQSLRYHVNRLRGIVESA
;
A
#
# COMPACT_ATOMS: atom_id res chain seq x y z
N MET A 1 -0.53 25.59 -45.60
CA MET A 1 -1.32 25.52 -44.35
C MET A 1 -1.79 24.08 -44.18
N VAL A 2 -1.20 23.33 -43.24
CA VAL A 2 -1.61 21.96 -42.91
C VAL A 2 -2.36 22.01 -41.59
N THR A 3 -3.65 21.67 -41.62
CA THR A 3 -4.48 21.50 -40.43
C THR A 3 -4.23 20.11 -39.86
N MET A 4 -3.41 20.03 -38.81
CA MET A 4 -3.32 18.80 -38.00
C MET A 4 -4.55 18.72 -37.09
N ARG A 5 -5.36 17.68 -37.30
CA ARG A 5 -6.48 17.32 -36.43
C ARG A 5 -5.94 16.43 -35.31
N PHE A 6 -5.95 16.94 -34.08
CA PHE A 6 -5.70 16.14 -32.89
C PHE A 6 -6.92 15.27 -32.62
N SER A 7 -6.77 13.96 -32.78
CA SER A 7 -7.79 12.98 -32.42
C SER A 7 -7.78 12.77 -30.91
N LEU A 8 -8.90 13.11 -30.25
CA LEU A 8 -9.19 12.90 -28.82
C LEU A 8 -9.33 11.41 -28.42
N ALA A 9 -8.76 10.48 -29.20
CA ALA A 9 -8.92 9.04 -28.98
C ALA A 9 -7.78 8.42 -28.13
N GLY A 10 -6.74 9.18 -27.79
CA GLY A 10 -5.57 8.68 -27.05
C GLY A 10 -5.66 8.74 -25.53
N VAL A 11 -6.63 9.45 -24.96
CA VAL A 11 -6.69 9.71 -23.50
C VAL A 11 -7.55 8.68 -22.74
N ALA A 12 -8.37 7.90 -23.45
CA ALA A 12 -9.32 6.98 -22.80
C ALA A 12 -8.73 5.62 -22.37
N SER A 13 -7.44 5.34 -22.62
CA SER A 13 -6.87 4.00 -22.38
C SER A 13 -5.99 3.88 -21.12
N ARG A 14 -5.91 4.90 -20.27
CA ARG A 14 -5.11 4.83 -19.03
C ARG A 14 -5.89 4.86 -17.72
N GLU A 15 -7.21 5.04 -17.76
CA GLU A 15 -8.04 5.02 -16.54
C GLU A 15 -8.33 3.60 -16.00
N ALA A 16 -8.08 2.55 -16.77
CA ALA A 16 -8.40 1.19 -16.36
C ALA A 16 -7.41 0.61 -15.32
N GLU A 17 -6.14 1.03 -15.34
CA GLU A 17 -5.11 0.48 -14.43
C GLU A 17 -5.05 1.22 -13.09
N THR A 18 -5.35 2.53 -13.09
CA THR A 18 -5.36 3.35 -11.86
C THR A 18 -6.52 3.02 -10.92
N GLY A 19 -7.56 2.30 -11.39
CA GLY A 19 -8.67 1.82 -10.55
C GLY A 19 -8.36 0.52 -9.78
N SER A 20 -7.32 -0.23 -10.15
CA SER A 20 -7.05 -1.57 -9.63
C SER A 20 -6.51 -1.58 -8.19
N TRP A 21 -5.61 -0.65 -7.88
CA TRP A 21 -5.01 -0.54 -6.55
C TRP A 21 -5.96 0.10 -5.52
N ILE A 22 -6.77 1.08 -5.92
CA ILE A 22 -7.85 1.63 -5.07
C ILE A 22 -8.84 0.52 -4.71
N ARG A 23 -9.20 -0.35 -5.66
CA ARG A 23 -10.07 -1.50 -5.38
C ARG A 23 -9.41 -2.51 -4.45
N THR A 24 -8.11 -2.78 -4.61
CA THR A 24 -7.33 -3.62 -3.68
C THR A 24 -7.27 -3.03 -2.27
N ILE A 25 -7.08 -1.72 -2.15
CA ILE A 25 -7.07 -1.01 -0.87
C ILE A 25 -8.46 -1.05 -0.23
N VAL A 26 -9.53 -0.85 -1.01
CA VAL A 26 -10.92 -0.96 -0.55
C VAL A 26 -11.26 -2.40 -0.16
N ASP A 27 -10.82 -3.42 -0.89
CA ASP A 27 -11.06 -4.82 -0.54
C ASP A 27 -10.28 -5.24 0.71
N CYS A 28 -9.14 -4.60 0.97
CA CYS A 28 -8.34 -4.84 2.17
C CYS A 28 -8.81 -4.02 3.39
N LEU A 29 -9.32 -2.80 3.19
CA LEU A 29 -9.80 -1.89 4.24
C LEU A 29 -11.33 -1.99 4.47
N GLY A 30 -12.07 -2.60 3.56
CA GLY A 30 -13.52 -2.53 3.43
C GLY A 30 -14.26 -3.79 3.85
N ILE A 31 -14.72 -3.80 5.09
CA ILE A 31 -16.14 -4.05 5.41
C ILE A 31 -16.66 -5.45 4.97
N ARG A 32 -16.10 -6.52 5.53
CA ARG A 32 -16.95 -7.66 5.93
C ARG A 32 -17.01 -7.63 7.44
N MET A 33 -18.20 -7.27 7.95
CA MET A 33 -18.51 -7.20 9.37
C MET A 33 -17.81 -8.30 10.16
N PHE A 34 -17.28 -7.93 11.33
CA PHE A 34 -16.86 -8.81 12.41
C PHE A 34 -17.96 -9.83 12.71
N SER A 35 -17.97 -10.93 11.97
CA SER A 35 -18.72 -12.13 12.30
C SER A 35 -18.00 -12.77 13.49
N LYS A 36 -18.53 -12.47 14.68
CA LYS A 36 -18.32 -13.14 15.97
C LYS A 36 -17.39 -14.37 15.89
N MET A 37 -16.11 -14.14 16.14
CA MET A 37 -15.10 -15.19 16.23
C MET A 37 -15.26 -15.86 17.59
N ASN A 38 -15.80 -17.07 17.63
CA ASN A 38 -15.74 -17.90 18.84
C ASN A 38 -14.29 -18.36 19.01
N PRO A 39 -13.69 -18.28 20.22
CA PRO A 39 -12.32 -18.72 20.45
C PRO A 39 -12.30 -20.24 20.48
N SER A 40 -12.12 -20.90 19.33
CA SER A 40 -11.97 -22.35 19.30
C SER A 40 -10.52 -22.74 19.60
N VAL A 41 -10.35 -23.20 20.84
CA VAL A 41 -9.44 -24.25 21.29
C VAL A 41 -7.93 -24.00 21.11
N SER A 42 -7.30 -23.77 22.26
CA SER A 42 -5.87 -23.77 22.48
C SER A 42 -5.22 -25.08 22.03
N THR A 43 -4.36 -25.02 21.03
CA THR A 43 -3.38 -26.07 20.76
C THR A 43 -1.98 -25.50 21.00
N SER A 44 -1.37 -26.00 22.08
CA SER A 44 0.05 -25.90 22.49
C SER A 44 0.64 -24.49 22.61
N SER A 45 0.75 -24.01 23.85
CA SER A 45 1.49 -22.82 24.27
C SER A 45 3.00 -22.97 24.03
N VAL A 46 3.45 -22.87 22.78
CA VAL A 46 4.85 -22.61 22.47
C VAL A 46 5.11 -21.13 22.75
N GLY A 47 5.46 -20.82 24.01
CA GLY A 47 6.26 -19.65 24.42
C GLY A 47 5.98 -18.27 23.80
N TRP A 48 4.74 -17.88 23.51
CA TRP A 48 4.41 -16.49 23.19
C TRP A 48 4.31 -15.70 24.50
N ASP A 49 5.43 -15.14 24.93
CA ASP A 49 5.46 -14.18 26.02
C ASP A 49 4.48 -13.03 25.72
N THR A 50 3.67 -12.66 26.71
CA THR A 50 2.71 -11.55 26.68
C THR A 50 3.32 -10.24 26.13
N THR A 51 4.61 -10.00 26.42
CA THR A 51 5.34 -8.82 25.91
C THR A 51 5.50 -8.88 24.39
N LYS A 52 5.93 -10.03 23.85
CA LYS A 52 6.08 -10.22 22.40
C LYS A 52 4.73 -10.14 21.69
N GLN A 53 3.68 -10.66 22.31
CA GLN A 53 2.33 -10.60 21.74
C GLN A 53 1.83 -9.16 21.65
N LYS A 54 2.09 -8.34 22.68
CA LYS A 54 1.80 -6.91 22.65
C LYS A 54 2.58 -6.18 21.56
N GLU A 55 3.89 -6.41 21.45
CA GLU A 55 4.70 -5.79 20.39
C GLU A 55 4.18 -6.12 18.97
N ILE A 56 3.73 -7.35 18.75
CA ILE A 56 3.18 -7.77 17.45
C ILE A 56 1.84 -7.06 17.19
N GLN A 57 0.99 -6.93 18.21
CA GLN A 57 -0.27 -6.19 18.12
C GLN A 57 -0.03 -4.69 17.87
N ASP A 58 0.94 -4.09 18.54
CA ASP A 58 1.30 -2.68 18.37
C ASP A 58 1.85 -2.44 16.96
N LEU A 59 2.71 -3.33 16.45
CA LEU A 59 3.21 -3.28 15.07
C LEU A 59 2.06 -3.37 14.06
N HIS A 60 1.13 -4.31 14.26
CA HIS A 60 -0.05 -4.46 13.41
C HIS A 60 -0.91 -3.18 13.40
N HIS A 61 -1.24 -2.64 14.58
CA HIS A 61 -2.01 -1.41 14.71
C HIS A 61 -1.31 -0.22 14.06
N TYR A 62 0.00 -0.06 14.30
CA TYR A 62 0.81 0.98 13.68
C TYR A 62 0.75 0.88 12.15
N ALA A 63 1.01 -0.31 11.61
CA ALA A 63 1.07 -0.52 10.17
C ALA A 63 -0.25 -0.17 9.47
N VAL A 64 -1.38 -0.66 10.00
CA VAL A 64 -2.71 -0.48 9.39
C VAL A 64 -3.27 0.91 9.62
N ARG A 65 -3.15 1.45 10.84
CA ARG A 65 -3.81 2.72 11.20
C ARG A 65 -2.98 3.96 10.90
N ASN A 66 -1.66 3.83 10.79
CA ASN A 66 -0.76 4.98 10.65
C ASN A 66 0.02 4.91 9.34
N LEU A 67 0.78 3.84 9.13
CA LEU A 67 1.73 3.78 8.03
C LEU A 67 1.04 3.69 6.65
N ILE A 68 0.03 2.83 6.49
CA ILE A 68 -0.71 2.72 5.23
C ILE A 68 -1.38 4.05 4.84
N PRO A 69 -2.14 4.72 5.73
CA PRO A 69 -2.69 6.04 5.41
C PRO A 69 -1.62 7.06 5.02
N LYS A 70 -0.50 7.13 5.75
CA LYS A 70 0.61 8.05 5.44
C LYS A 70 1.22 7.75 4.06
N ALA A 71 1.39 6.47 3.72
CA ALA A 71 1.86 6.06 2.40
C ALA A 71 0.88 6.43 1.28
N GLY A 72 -0.42 6.29 1.53
CA GLY A 72 -1.46 6.71 0.59
C GLY A 72 -1.43 8.22 0.31
N VAL A 73 -1.25 9.04 1.35
CA VAL A 73 -1.06 10.49 1.20
C VAL A 73 0.18 10.79 0.35
N TYR A 74 1.31 10.14 0.63
CA TYR A 74 2.52 10.34 -0.17
C TYR A 74 2.34 9.93 -1.65
N GLN A 75 1.60 8.86 -1.94
CA GLN A 75 1.26 8.52 -3.34
C GLN A 75 0.46 9.62 -4.03
N MET A 76 -0.45 10.29 -3.32
CA MET A 76 -1.20 11.42 -3.86
C MET A 76 -0.29 12.63 -4.12
N GLU A 77 0.62 12.95 -3.19
CA GLU A 77 1.60 14.04 -3.36
C GLU A 77 2.54 13.81 -4.56
N LEU A 78 2.94 12.56 -4.79
CA LEU A 78 3.73 12.18 -5.96
C LEU A 78 2.97 12.41 -7.28
N LEU A 79 1.69 12.01 -7.32
CA LEU A 79 0.84 12.22 -8.50
C LEU A 79 0.56 13.70 -8.75
N GLU A 80 0.33 14.48 -7.69
CA GLU A 80 0.14 15.92 -7.78
C GLU A 80 1.39 16.63 -8.33
N SER A 81 2.57 16.28 -7.79
CA SER A 81 3.85 16.82 -8.25
C SER A 81 4.09 16.51 -9.74
N LEU A 82 3.76 15.28 -10.16
CA LEU A 82 3.86 14.88 -11.56
C LEU A 82 2.89 15.65 -12.45
N ALA A 83 1.65 15.88 -12.01
CA ALA A 83 0.67 16.66 -12.77
C ALA A 83 1.13 18.12 -12.94
N GLN A 84 1.73 18.73 -11.92
CA GLN A 84 2.27 20.09 -11.98
C GLN A 84 3.49 20.19 -12.91
N SER A 85 4.30 19.12 -13.00
CA SER A 85 5.53 19.08 -13.80
C SER A 85 5.30 19.37 -15.30
N ALA A 86 4.13 19.01 -15.84
CA ALA A 86 3.77 19.22 -17.25
C ALA A 86 3.70 20.71 -17.65
N SER A 87 3.57 21.61 -16.67
CA SER A 87 3.59 23.06 -16.92
C SER A 87 4.97 23.69 -16.84
N ILE A 88 5.97 22.94 -16.36
CA ILE A 88 7.32 23.45 -16.03
C ILE A 88 8.37 22.88 -16.99
N TYR A 89 8.26 21.60 -17.34
CA TYR A 89 9.29 20.84 -18.05
C TYR A 89 8.90 20.50 -19.50
N SER A 90 9.89 20.08 -20.30
CA SER A 90 9.63 19.58 -21.65
C SER A 90 8.88 18.24 -21.62
N PRO A 91 8.18 17.86 -22.70
CA PRO A 91 7.50 16.56 -22.77
C PRO A 91 8.41 15.37 -22.47
N GLU A 92 9.66 15.39 -22.95
CA GLU A 92 10.65 14.34 -22.71
C GLU A 92 11.06 14.23 -21.24
N GLU A 93 11.25 15.38 -20.58
CA GLU A 93 11.55 15.44 -19.14
C GLU A 93 10.36 14.94 -18.31
N VAL A 94 9.14 15.33 -18.66
CA VAL A 94 7.90 14.86 -18.01
C VAL A 94 7.72 13.35 -18.16
N GLU A 95 8.05 12.78 -19.33
CA GLU A 95 7.99 11.33 -19.54
C GLU A 95 8.98 10.57 -18.64
N SER A 96 10.20 11.10 -18.47
CA SER A 96 11.17 10.56 -17.53
C SER A 96 10.64 10.59 -16.09
N LEU A 97 10.12 11.75 -15.66
CA LEU A 97 9.51 11.91 -14.34
C LEU A 97 8.31 10.98 -14.12
N TYR A 98 7.48 10.80 -15.14
CA TYR A 98 6.35 9.87 -15.12
C TYR A 98 6.82 8.44 -14.84
N ASN A 99 7.84 7.98 -15.54
CA ASN A 99 8.35 6.61 -15.40
C ASN A 99 8.95 6.39 -14.00
N GLU A 100 9.74 7.34 -13.49
CA GLU A 100 10.30 7.27 -12.14
C GLU A 100 9.20 7.29 -11.07
N THR A 101 8.25 8.22 -11.20
CA THR A 101 7.14 8.37 -10.25
C THR A 101 6.25 7.12 -10.25
N SER A 102 5.94 6.57 -11.43
CA SER A 102 5.14 5.35 -11.56
C SER A 102 5.81 4.17 -10.85
N LYS A 103 7.12 3.99 -11.05
CA LYS A 103 7.88 2.94 -10.37
C LYS A 103 7.85 3.10 -8.84
N LYS A 104 7.97 4.33 -8.33
CA LYS A 104 7.89 4.60 -6.88
C LYS A 104 6.48 4.30 -6.33
N ILE A 105 5.42 4.68 -7.06
CA ILE A 105 4.03 4.40 -6.68
C ILE A 105 3.75 2.89 -6.67
N GLU A 106 4.28 2.14 -7.64
CA GLU A 106 4.18 0.68 -7.68
C GLU A 106 4.90 0.03 -6.50
N GLU A 107 6.12 0.48 -6.16
CA GLU A 107 6.87 -0.02 -5.00
C GLU A 107 6.08 0.22 -3.69
N ILE A 108 5.52 1.43 -3.52
CA ILE A 108 4.66 1.75 -2.36
C ILE A 108 3.44 0.83 -2.32
N SER A 109 2.73 0.67 -3.45
CA SER A 109 1.53 -0.17 -3.54
C SER A 109 1.81 -1.64 -3.22
N SER A 110 2.95 -2.15 -3.70
CA SER A 110 3.42 -3.51 -3.41
C SER A 110 3.65 -3.71 -1.91
N HIS A 111 4.33 -2.76 -1.26
CA HIS A 111 4.56 -2.86 0.19
C HIS A 111 3.28 -2.66 1.02
N ILE A 112 2.37 -1.76 0.64
CA ILE A 112 1.04 -1.63 1.27
C ILE A 112 0.29 -2.97 1.20
N SER A 113 0.26 -3.60 0.02
CA SER A 113 -0.39 -4.89 -0.17
C SER A 113 0.23 -5.98 0.70
N GLY A 114 1.56 -6.04 0.78
CA GLY A 114 2.27 -6.96 1.67
C GLY A 114 1.96 -6.74 3.15
N VAL A 115 1.86 -5.48 3.61
CA VAL A 115 1.41 -5.17 4.97
C VAL A 115 0.00 -5.71 5.22
N LEU A 116 -0.94 -5.45 4.30
CA LEU A 116 -2.35 -5.83 4.44
C LEU A 116 -2.53 -7.36 4.49
N VAL A 117 -1.84 -8.08 3.61
CA VAL A 117 -1.87 -9.56 3.59
C VAL A 117 -1.31 -10.11 4.91
N SER A 118 -0.13 -9.64 5.33
CA SER A 118 0.53 -10.14 6.54
C SER A 118 -0.24 -9.77 7.82
N ALA A 119 -0.81 -8.57 7.88
CA ALA A 119 -1.71 -8.16 8.97
C ALA A 119 -2.94 -9.06 9.07
N ARG A 120 -3.55 -9.41 7.93
CA ARG A 120 -4.71 -10.30 7.88
C ARG A 120 -4.37 -11.72 8.35
N GLU A 121 -3.24 -12.28 7.92
CA GLU A 121 -2.80 -13.60 8.35
C GLU A 121 -2.41 -13.63 9.84
N LEU A 122 -1.85 -12.54 10.37
CA LEU A 122 -1.64 -12.38 11.82
C LEU A 122 -2.97 -12.38 12.58
N CYS A 123 -3.99 -11.66 12.10
CA CYS A 123 -5.29 -11.66 12.74
C CYS A 123 -5.93 -13.07 12.76
N LYS A 124 -5.86 -13.81 11.65
CA LYS A 124 -6.40 -15.17 11.54
C LYS A 124 -5.72 -16.15 12.51
N SER A 125 -4.41 -15.98 12.73
CA SER A 125 -3.61 -16.83 13.60
C SER A 125 -3.59 -16.39 15.06
N GLY A 126 -4.42 -15.41 15.47
CA GLY A 126 -4.38 -14.90 16.85
C GLY A 126 -3.06 -14.21 17.20
N HIS A 127 -2.34 -13.69 16.20
CA HIS A 127 -1.01 -13.08 16.29
C HIS A 127 0.09 -14.08 16.68
N GLN A 128 -0.06 -15.35 16.27
CA GLN A 128 0.89 -16.43 16.58
C GLN A 128 1.56 -17.04 15.33
N ASN A 129 1.45 -16.39 14.15
CA ASN A 129 2.16 -16.79 12.94
C ASN A 129 3.47 -15.99 12.77
N TRP A 130 4.61 -16.62 13.05
CA TRP A 130 5.92 -15.99 12.96
C TRP A 130 6.31 -15.54 11.54
N GLU A 131 5.93 -16.30 10.50
CA GLU A 131 6.21 -15.92 9.11
C GLU A 131 5.48 -14.63 8.74
N SER A 132 4.22 -14.51 9.16
CA SER A 132 3.45 -13.27 8.97
C SER A 132 4.01 -12.11 9.79
N VAL A 133 4.57 -12.34 10.99
CA VAL A 133 5.28 -11.29 11.76
C VAL A 133 6.50 -10.79 10.98
N GLN A 134 7.32 -11.69 10.45
CA GLN A 134 8.53 -11.33 9.71
C GLN A 134 8.20 -10.60 8.42
N SER A 135 7.22 -11.10 7.66
CA SER A 135 6.72 -10.42 6.47
C SER A 135 6.18 -9.03 6.80
N LEU A 136 5.35 -8.89 7.84
CA LEU A 136 4.84 -7.60 8.27
C LEU A 136 5.98 -6.62 8.60
N ARG A 137 6.97 -7.06 9.38
CA ARG A 137 8.15 -6.23 9.72
C ARG A 137 8.92 -5.80 8.47
N TYR A 138 9.11 -6.70 7.51
CA TYR A 138 9.79 -6.40 6.25
C TYR A 138 9.06 -5.29 5.48
N HIS A 139 7.77 -5.47 5.21
CA HIS A 139 7.00 -4.49 4.43
C HIS A 139 6.85 -3.16 5.18
N VAL A 140 6.65 -3.18 6.51
CA VAL A 140 6.62 -1.96 7.35
C VAL A 140 7.93 -1.19 7.25
N ASN A 141 9.08 -1.86 7.40
CA ASN A 141 10.37 -1.18 7.36
C ASN A 141 10.68 -0.60 5.97
N ARG A 142 10.36 -1.33 4.90
CA ARG A 142 10.53 -0.85 3.52
C ARG A 142 9.62 0.35 3.24
N LEU A 143 8.34 0.22 3.55
CA LEU A 143 7.35 1.28 3.34
C LEU A 143 7.68 2.53 4.15
N ARG A 144 8.08 2.36 5.42
CA ARG A 144 8.53 3.47 6.26
C ARG A 144 9.74 4.17 5.65
N GLY A 145 10.75 3.41 5.18
CA GLY A 145 11.92 3.98 4.52
C GLY A 145 11.58 4.84 3.30
N ILE A 146 10.60 4.41 2.49
CA ILE A 146 10.14 5.17 1.32
C ILE A 146 9.43 6.46 1.74
N VAL A 147 8.53 6.38 2.72
CA VAL A 147 7.69 7.51 3.17
C VAL A 147 8.46 8.53 4.03
N GLU A 148 9.50 8.11 4.75
CA GLU A 148 10.34 9.02 5.56
C GLU A 148 11.46 9.69 4.75
N SER A 149 11.78 9.16 3.55
CA SER A 149 12.73 9.77 2.61
C SER A 149 12.09 10.84 1.70
N ALA A 150 10.81 11.16 1.95
CA ALA A 150 10.01 12.15 1.23
C ALA A 150 10.12 13.52 1.90
#